data_AF-A0A094A9H9-F1
#
_entry.id   AF-A0A094A9H9-F1
#
_cell.length_a   1.000
_cell.length_b   1.000
_cell.length_c   1.000
_cell.angle_alpha   90.00
_cell.angle_beta   90.00
_cell.angle_gamma   90.00
#
_symmetry.space_group_name_H-M   'P 1'
#
loop_
_entity.id
_entity.type
_entity.pdbx_description
1 polymer ?
#
loop_
_entity_poly.entity_id
_entity_poly.type
_entity_poly.pdbx_seq_one_letter_code
_entity_poly.pdbx_strand_id
1 'polypeptide(L)'
;MWETRLAALHSTPGPCAPFRPLAQIRQRSLNDRRPRLRAKTPPAQSPIPHNVAPTTVTMSGRQARFSQSTLIDTTPLPDSIPAVQEVGASSAPLLSASYFIGARCGKYNDDFMQCKTESNGTAEMDCLKEGRRVTRCAASVIDDINKNCLKEFRRHWSCLDTNNQQLWQCRPAERVLNKCVFETLKLEKVIPDTPKGEVPVHLRERQIYSQN
;
A
#
# COMPACT_ATOMS: atom_id res chain seq x y z
N MET A 1 11.31 66.37 -27.05
CA MET A 1 11.97 66.09 -28.34
C MET A 1 13.46 65.92 -28.07
N TRP A 2 14.15 65.13 -28.90
CA TRP A 2 15.61 64.96 -29.03
C TRP A 2 16.44 64.36 -27.86
N GLU A 3 17.19 63.31 -28.25
CA GLU A 3 18.55 62.89 -27.89
C GLU A 3 19.03 62.50 -26.45
N THR A 4 19.71 61.35 -26.45
CA THR A 4 20.91 60.94 -25.66
C THR A 4 20.88 60.79 -24.13
N ARG A 5 21.35 59.61 -23.68
CA ARG A 5 22.16 59.23 -22.47
C ARG A 5 21.84 57.74 -22.18
N LEU A 6 22.71 56.73 -22.21
CA LEU A 6 24.10 56.56 -21.77
C LEU A 6 24.34 56.95 -20.30
N ALA A 7 24.08 56.00 -19.40
CA ALA A 7 24.71 55.75 -18.10
C ALA A 7 24.19 54.37 -17.61
N ALA A 8 24.97 53.28 -17.58
CA ALA A 8 26.04 52.97 -16.63
C ALA A 8 25.62 53.17 -15.16
N LEU A 9 25.50 52.07 -14.41
CA LEU A 9 25.71 51.90 -12.95
C LEU A 9 25.19 50.50 -12.58
N HIS A 10 26.05 49.49 -12.62
CA HIS A 10 26.80 48.97 -11.47
C HIS A 10 25.91 48.39 -10.35
N SER A 11 25.97 47.06 -10.31
CA SER A 11 25.75 46.16 -9.19
C SER A 11 26.35 46.64 -7.87
N THR A 12 25.55 46.62 -6.80
CA THR A 12 26.04 46.41 -5.43
C THR A 12 25.06 45.57 -4.61
N PRO A 13 25.53 44.44 -4.03
CA PRO A 13 24.75 43.62 -3.10
C PRO A 13 24.65 44.29 -1.71
N GLY A 14 23.50 44.09 -1.06
CA GLY A 14 23.25 44.61 0.29
C GLY A 14 24.20 44.01 1.35
N PRO A 15 24.57 44.78 2.39
CA PRO A 15 25.64 44.42 3.32
C PRO A 15 25.24 43.33 4.33
N CYS A 16 26.15 42.37 4.49
CA CYS A 16 26.22 41.40 5.57
C CYS A 16 26.37 42.11 6.94
N ALA A 17 25.61 41.65 7.93
CA ALA A 17 25.79 42.07 9.32
C ALA A 17 27.09 41.48 9.91
N PRO A 18 27.79 42.22 10.79
CA PRO A 18 29.13 41.87 11.25
C PRO A 18 29.18 40.77 12.33
N PHE A 19 30.22 39.93 12.22
CA PHE A 19 30.72 39.02 13.24
C PHE A 19 31.09 39.78 14.53
N ARG A 20 30.65 39.27 15.68
CA ARG A 20 31.20 39.63 17.01
C ARG A 20 32.18 38.54 17.50
N PRO A 21 33.24 38.92 18.22
CA PRO A 21 34.41 38.07 18.46
C PRO A 21 34.26 37.12 19.65
N LEU A 22 35.08 36.07 19.61
CA LEU A 22 35.33 35.05 20.62
C LEU A 22 35.80 35.64 21.96
N ALA A 23 35.10 35.34 23.06
CA ALA A 23 35.67 35.04 24.39
C ALA A 23 34.57 34.91 25.46
N GLN A 24 34.21 33.69 25.84
CA GLN A 24 34.25 33.26 27.24
C GLN A 24 33.94 31.77 27.35
N ILE A 25 35.02 31.02 27.48
CA ILE A 25 35.07 29.67 28.02
C ILE A 25 34.46 29.74 29.43
N ARG A 26 33.25 29.22 29.62
CA ARG A 26 32.74 28.91 30.94
C ARG A 26 32.86 27.40 31.14
N GLN A 27 33.89 27.03 31.91
CA GLN A 27 34.14 25.67 32.38
C GLN A 27 32.83 25.12 33.00
N ARG A 28 32.15 24.20 32.30
CA ARG A 28 31.12 23.39 32.93
C ARG A 28 31.82 22.29 33.73
N SER A 29 31.79 22.51 35.05
CA SER A 29 32.09 21.59 36.13
C SER A 29 31.88 20.11 35.79
N LEU A 30 32.95 19.31 35.98
CA LEU A 30 33.01 17.85 35.87
C LEU A 30 32.28 17.11 37.02
N ASN A 31 31.18 17.68 37.54
CA ASN A 31 30.51 17.16 38.73
C ASN A 31 28.97 17.05 38.59
N ASP A 32 28.47 16.77 37.38
CA ASP A 32 27.07 16.41 37.17
C ASP A 32 26.95 14.89 36.93
N ARG A 33 27.21 14.10 37.98
CA ARG A 33 26.87 12.67 38.01
C ARG A 33 25.35 12.54 38.15
N ARG A 34 24.63 12.61 37.03
CA ARG A 34 23.26 12.06 37.01
C ARG A 34 23.32 10.56 37.25
N PRO A 35 22.51 10.01 38.17
CA PRO A 35 22.45 8.57 38.37
C PRO A 35 21.99 7.91 37.06
N ARG A 36 22.76 6.93 36.56
CA ARG A 36 22.31 6.04 35.49
C ARG A 36 21.05 5.35 35.97
N LEU A 37 19.90 5.69 35.39
CA LEU A 37 18.70 4.88 35.50
C LEU A 37 19.07 3.47 35.01
N ARG A 38 18.94 2.49 35.91
CA ARG A 38 19.11 1.07 35.60
C ARG A 38 18.28 0.75 34.35
N ALA A 39 18.95 0.29 33.30
CA ALA A 39 18.28 -0.42 32.23
C ALA A 39 17.52 -1.60 32.86
N LYS A 40 16.19 -1.55 32.84
CA LYS A 40 15.38 -2.75 33.08
C LYS A 40 15.71 -3.70 31.94
N THR A 41 16.40 -4.78 32.26
CA THR A 41 16.52 -5.97 31.42
C THR A 41 15.12 -6.36 30.94
N PRO A 42 14.87 -6.50 29.62
CA PRO A 42 13.60 -7.06 29.16
C PRO A 42 13.49 -8.50 29.67
N PRO A 43 12.30 -8.95 30.11
CA PRO A 43 12.13 -10.31 30.58
C PRO A 43 12.44 -11.28 29.42
N ALA A 44 13.23 -12.31 29.75
CA ALA A 44 13.53 -13.41 28.86
C ALA A 44 12.22 -14.02 28.35
N GLN A 45 12.04 -14.05 27.03
CA GLN A 45 10.97 -14.85 26.42
C GLN A 45 11.31 -16.31 26.68
N SER A 46 10.53 -16.96 27.54
CA SER A 46 10.51 -18.41 27.67
C SER A 46 10.15 -19.04 26.31
N PRO A 47 10.79 -20.15 25.90
CA PRO A 47 10.41 -20.85 24.68
C PRO A 47 8.98 -21.37 24.83
N ILE A 48 8.06 -20.90 23.98
CA ILE A 48 6.71 -21.46 23.90
C ILE A 48 6.85 -22.88 23.33
N PRO A 49 6.33 -23.92 23.99
CA PRO A 49 6.33 -25.26 23.42
C PRO A 49 5.39 -25.27 22.22
N HIS A 50 5.96 -25.41 21.02
CA HIS A 50 5.19 -25.74 19.83
C HIS A 50 4.67 -27.18 19.98
N ASN A 51 3.51 -27.32 20.62
CA ASN A 51 2.72 -28.53 20.51
C ASN A 51 2.27 -28.64 19.04
N VAL A 52 2.93 -29.56 18.34
CA VAL A 52 2.61 -29.97 16.98
C VAL A 52 1.23 -30.63 17.00
N ALA A 53 0.20 -29.87 16.67
CA ALA A 53 -1.05 -30.45 16.20
C ALA A 53 -0.77 -31.15 14.86
N PRO A 54 -1.43 -32.28 14.57
CA PRO A 54 -1.12 -33.10 13.39
C PRO A 54 -1.30 -32.26 12.14
N THR A 55 -0.21 -32.08 11.40
CA THR A 55 -0.21 -31.48 10.07
C THR A 55 -1.12 -32.31 9.16
N THR A 56 -2.36 -31.86 8.98
CA THR A 56 -3.07 -32.10 7.73
C THR A 56 -2.28 -31.35 6.66
N VAL A 57 -1.34 -32.03 6.04
CA VAL A 57 -0.54 -31.49 4.93
C VAL A 57 -1.49 -31.29 3.76
N THR A 58 -2.09 -30.11 3.66
CA THR A 58 -2.65 -29.62 2.40
C THR A 58 -1.48 -29.57 1.40
N MET A 59 -1.58 -30.27 0.27
CA MET A 59 -0.51 -30.36 -0.74
C MET A 59 -0.03 -28.98 -1.24
N SER A 60 -0.82 -27.93 -1.04
CA SER A 60 -0.53 -26.53 -1.39
C SER A 60 0.33 -25.77 -0.36
N GLY A 61 0.61 -26.33 0.82
CA GLY A 61 1.27 -25.63 1.94
C GLY A 61 2.75 -25.94 2.16
N ARG A 62 3.43 -26.61 1.22
CA ARG A 62 4.84 -27.02 1.41
C ARG A 62 5.78 -25.82 1.22
N GLN A 63 6.74 -25.64 2.13
CA GLN A 63 7.81 -24.66 1.96
C GLN A 63 8.62 -24.98 0.70
N ALA A 64 8.76 -24.00 -0.19
CA ALA A 64 9.53 -24.16 -1.42
C ALA A 64 11.00 -24.47 -1.07
N ARG A 65 11.46 -25.66 -1.46
CA ARG A 65 12.89 -25.94 -1.56
C ARG A 65 13.33 -25.49 -2.94
N PHE A 66 13.95 -24.31 -3.01
CA PHE A 66 14.38 -23.72 -4.28
C PHE A 66 15.42 -24.63 -4.97
N SER A 67 15.01 -25.33 -6.02
CA SER A 67 15.92 -25.70 -7.10
C SER A 67 16.08 -24.48 -8.02
N GLN A 68 17.31 -24.20 -8.44
CA GLN A 68 17.68 -22.92 -9.06
C GLN A 68 17.26 -22.75 -10.53
N SER A 69 16.55 -23.72 -11.11
CA SER A 69 16.11 -23.66 -12.52
C SER A 69 14.65 -23.23 -12.63
N THR A 70 14.39 -22.06 -13.23
CA THR A 70 13.04 -21.64 -13.62
C THR A 70 12.58 -22.50 -14.80
N LEU A 71 11.61 -23.39 -14.57
CA LEU A 71 10.94 -24.14 -15.63
C LEU A 71 9.72 -23.34 -16.11
N ILE A 72 9.69 -22.96 -17.38
CA ILE A 72 8.57 -22.25 -18.01
C ILE A 72 7.89 -23.23 -18.96
N ASP A 73 6.59 -23.43 -18.78
CA ASP A 73 5.76 -24.19 -19.71
C ASP A 73 5.20 -23.26 -20.79
N THR A 74 5.41 -23.61 -22.06
CA THR A 74 4.96 -22.83 -23.22
C THR A 74 3.69 -23.39 -23.86
N THR A 75 3.03 -24.40 -23.27
CA THR A 75 1.80 -24.95 -23.82
C THR A 75 0.66 -23.92 -23.79
N PRO A 76 -0.01 -23.65 -24.93
CA PRO A 76 -1.16 -22.76 -24.95
C PRO A 76 -2.38 -23.40 -24.28
N LEU A 77 -3.32 -22.55 -23.86
CA LEU A 77 -4.61 -22.99 -23.32
C LEU A 77 -5.44 -23.68 -24.43
N PRO A 78 -6.19 -24.76 -24.13
CA PRO A 78 -7.00 -25.44 -25.14
C PRO A 78 -8.13 -24.56 -25.69
N ASP A 79 -8.46 -24.74 -26.97
CA ASP A 79 -9.44 -23.93 -27.71
C ASP A 79 -10.87 -23.96 -27.12
N SER A 80 -11.19 -24.97 -26.32
CA SER A 80 -12.48 -25.06 -25.61
C SER A 80 -12.65 -23.97 -24.54
N ILE A 81 -11.56 -23.37 -24.07
CA ILE A 81 -11.57 -22.34 -23.04
C ILE A 81 -11.32 -20.98 -23.70
N PRO A 82 -12.31 -20.06 -23.72
CA PRO A 82 -12.11 -18.75 -24.30
C PRO A 82 -11.08 -17.94 -23.51
N ALA A 83 -10.19 -17.26 -24.24
CA ALA A 83 -9.18 -16.36 -23.68
C ALA A 83 -9.82 -15.18 -22.94
N VAL A 84 -9.14 -14.70 -21.89
CA VAL A 84 -9.53 -13.52 -21.12
C VAL A 84 -8.35 -12.57 -21.00
N GLN A 85 -8.66 -11.28 -21.03
CA GLN A 85 -7.70 -10.25 -20.73
C GLN A 85 -7.33 -10.30 -19.25
N GLU A 86 -6.07 -10.59 -18.96
CA GLU A 86 -5.53 -10.58 -17.60
C GLU A 86 -5.49 -9.16 -17.02
N VAL A 87 -5.54 -9.07 -15.70
CA VAL A 87 -5.64 -7.78 -14.96
C VAL A 87 -4.42 -6.87 -15.21
N GLY A 88 -3.23 -7.44 -15.39
CA GLY A 88 -2.03 -6.69 -15.77
C GLY A 88 -1.52 -5.66 -14.74
N ALA A 89 -1.99 -5.71 -13.48
CA ALA A 89 -1.59 -4.78 -12.42
C ALA A 89 -0.56 -5.41 -11.48
N SER A 90 0.42 -4.62 -11.03
CA SER A 90 1.37 -5.01 -9.98
C SER A 90 0.71 -4.99 -8.58
N SER A 91 1.41 -5.49 -7.57
CA SER A 91 0.89 -5.64 -6.20
C SER A 91 0.41 -4.31 -5.58
N ALA A 92 1.16 -3.22 -5.74
CA ALA A 92 0.83 -1.91 -5.17
C ALA A 92 -0.48 -1.29 -5.74
N PRO A 93 -0.67 -1.16 -7.07
CA PRO A 93 -1.93 -0.65 -7.63
C PRO A 93 -3.10 -1.60 -7.35
N LEU A 94 -2.88 -2.92 -7.36
CA LEU A 94 -3.94 -3.88 -7.01
C LEU A 94 -4.37 -3.74 -5.55
N LEU A 95 -3.42 -3.55 -4.63
CA LEU A 95 -3.72 -3.28 -3.22
C LEU A 95 -4.44 -1.94 -3.04
N SER A 96 -4.03 -0.90 -3.77
CA SER A 96 -4.70 0.40 -3.75
C SER A 96 -6.16 0.31 -4.23
N ALA A 97 -6.45 -0.52 -5.23
CA ALA A 97 -7.79 -0.69 -5.80
C ALA A 97 -8.64 -1.77 -5.10
N SER A 98 -8.05 -2.58 -4.21
CA SER A 98 -8.68 -3.75 -3.58
C SER A 98 -10.09 -3.51 -3.03
N TYR A 99 -10.30 -2.41 -2.29
CA TYR A 99 -11.60 -2.08 -1.71
C TYR A 99 -12.65 -1.69 -2.76
N PHE A 100 -12.25 -1.01 -3.84
CA PHE A 100 -13.16 -0.67 -4.93
C PHE A 100 -13.52 -1.88 -5.78
N ILE A 101 -12.56 -2.79 -5.98
CA ILE A 101 -12.81 -4.10 -6.60
C ILE A 101 -13.79 -4.89 -5.73
N GLY A 102 -13.60 -4.93 -4.41
CA GLY A 102 -14.53 -5.58 -3.49
C GLY A 102 -15.95 -4.99 -3.54
N ALA A 103 -16.07 -3.65 -3.56
CA ALA A 103 -17.37 -2.97 -3.59
C ALA A 103 -18.17 -3.27 -4.88
N ARG A 104 -17.51 -3.33 -6.03
CA ARG A 104 -18.18 -3.61 -7.32
C ARG A 104 -18.31 -5.11 -7.61
N CYS A 105 -17.26 -5.87 -7.35
CA CYS A 105 -17.11 -7.26 -7.78
C CYS A 105 -17.42 -8.28 -6.68
N GLY A 106 -17.82 -7.86 -5.48
CA GLY A 106 -18.09 -8.75 -4.33
C GLY A 106 -18.95 -9.95 -4.70
N LYS A 107 -20.09 -9.73 -5.36
CA LYS A 107 -20.99 -10.81 -5.80
C LYS A 107 -20.31 -11.86 -6.69
N TYR A 108 -19.46 -11.44 -7.62
CA TYR A 108 -18.75 -12.37 -8.51
C TYR A 108 -17.65 -13.13 -7.78
N ASN A 109 -16.99 -12.48 -6.83
CA ASN A 109 -15.97 -13.11 -5.99
C ASN A 109 -16.61 -14.16 -5.07
N ASP A 110 -17.77 -13.84 -4.49
CA ASP A 110 -18.52 -14.74 -3.63
C ASP A 110 -19.02 -15.97 -4.41
N ASP A 111 -19.59 -15.78 -5.61
CA ASP A 111 -19.98 -16.87 -6.51
C ASP A 111 -18.80 -17.80 -6.85
N PHE A 112 -17.61 -17.22 -7.10
CA PHE A 112 -16.41 -17.98 -7.41
C PHE A 112 -15.93 -18.80 -6.21
N MET A 113 -15.94 -18.22 -5.01
CA MET A 113 -15.56 -18.92 -3.78
C MET A 113 -16.58 -19.99 -3.40
N GLN A 114 -17.87 -19.75 -3.64
CA GLN A 114 -18.93 -20.74 -3.46
C GLN A 114 -18.73 -21.92 -4.41
N CYS A 115 -18.53 -21.67 -5.72
CA CYS A 115 -18.23 -22.71 -6.70
C CYS A 115 -17.03 -23.56 -6.28
N LYS A 116 -15.94 -22.90 -5.84
CA LYS A 116 -14.75 -23.61 -5.36
C LYS A 116 -15.02 -24.50 -4.15
N THR A 117 -15.88 -24.06 -3.26
CA THR A 117 -16.23 -24.80 -2.04
C THR A 117 -17.12 -26.01 -2.36
N GLU A 118 -18.03 -25.88 -3.32
CA GLU A 118 -18.96 -26.94 -3.73
C GLU A 118 -18.31 -28.00 -4.62
N SER A 119 -17.27 -27.65 -5.37
CA SER A 119 -16.69 -28.49 -6.44
C SER A 119 -15.71 -29.58 -5.98
N ASN A 120 -15.73 -30.04 -4.72
CA ASN A 120 -15.04 -31.26 -4.23
C ASN A 120 -13.68 -31.65 -4.87
N GLY A 121 -12.79 -30.69 -5.16
CA GLY A 121 -11.46 -30.94 -5.74
C GLY A 121 -11.34 -30.88 -7.28
N THR A 122 -12.42 -30.58 -8.01
CA THR A 122 -12.41 -30.28 -9.47
C THR A 122 -12.59 -28.79 -9.79
N ALA A 123 -12.51 -27.96 -8.75
CA ALA A 123 -12.80 -26.53 -8.77
C ALA A 123 -11.98 -25.75 -9.82
N GLU A 124 -10.75 -26.18 -10.11
CA GLU A 124 -9.87 -25.54 -11.09
C GLU A 124 -10.41 -25.61 -12.51
N MET A 125 -11.17 -26.66 -12.85
CA MET A 125 -11.74 -26.85 -14.18
C MET A 125 -13.19 -26.38 -14.26
N ASP A 126 -13.97 -26.63 -13.20
CA ASP A 126 -15.40 -26.36 -13.18
C ASP A 126 -15.70 -24.85 -13.02
N CYS A 127 -14.89 -24.14 -12.23
CA CYS A 127 -15.15 -22.72 -11.89
C CYS A 127 -14.45 -21.72 -12.82
N LEU A 128 -13.96 -22.14 -13.99
CA LEU A 128 -13.27 -21.26 -14.93
C LEU A 128 -14.19 -20.15 -15.45
N LYS A 129 -15.49 -20.41 -15.60
CA LYS A 129 -16.45 -19.41 -16.07
C LYS A 129 -16.61 -18.26 -15.06
N GLU A 130 -16.67 -18.58 -13.78
CA GLU A 130 -16.77 -17.67 -12.64
C GLU A 130 -15.47 -16.88 -12.50
N GLY A 131 -14.32 -17.54 -12.59
CA GLY A 131 -13.00 -16.89 -12.57
C GLY A 131 -12.82 -15.84 -13.67
N ARG A 132 -13.32 -16.13 -14.88
CA ARG A 132 -13.35 -15.14 -15.97
C ARG A 132 -14.23 -13.92 -15.65
N ARG A 133 -15.37 -14.12 -14.98
CA ARG A 133 -16.26 -13.01 -14.57
C ARG A 133 -15.56 -12.11 -13.55
N VAL A 134 -14.89 -12.70 -12.56
CA VAL A 134 -14.09 -11.97 -11.56
C VAL A 134 -12.99 -11.14 -12.23
N THR A 135 -12.20 -11.76 -13.11
CA THR A 135 -11.06 -11.12 -13.78
C THR A 135 -11.50 -9.94 -14.64
N ARG A 136 -12.58 -10.11 -15.41
CA ARG A 136 -13.17 -9.03 -16.22
C ARG A 136 -13.70 -7.88 -15.36
N CYS A 137 -14.34 -8.19 -14.23
CA CYS A 137 -14.83 -7.17 -13.32
C CYS A 137 -13.67 -6.37 -12.73
N ALA A 138 -12.62 -7.03 -12.23
CA ALA A 138 -11.44 -6.36 -11.68
C ALA A 138 -10.73 -5.49 -12.71
N ALA A 139 -10.55 -5.99 -13.94
CA ALA A 139 -9.97 -5.21 -15.04
C ALA A 139 -10.78 -3.94 -15.33
N SER A 140 -12.12 -4.05 -15.40
CA SER A 140 -12.98 -2.89 -15.65
C SER A 140 -12.89 -1.82 -14.55
N VAL A 141 -12.72 -2.21 -13.28
CA VAL A 141 -12.54 -1.26 -12.17
C VAL A 141 -11.22 -0.50 -12.33
N ILE A 142 -10.15 -1.21 -12.67
CA ILE A 142 -8.83 -0.59 -12.86
C ILE A 142 -8.85 0.33 -14.08
N ASP A 143 -9.48 -0.07 -15.17
CA ASP A 143 -9.65 0.76 -16.36
C ASP A 143 -10.44 2.05 -16.07
N ASP A 144 -11.51 1.95 -15.30
CA ASP A 144 -12.30 3.10 -14.87
C ASP A 144 -11.50 4.05 -13.98
N ILE A 145 -10.70 3.52 -13.04
CA ILE A 145 -9.81 4.33 -12.20
C ILE A 145 -8.73 5.00 -13.06
N ASN A 146 -8.17 4.30 -14.04
CA ASN A 146 -7.16 4.85 -14.96
C ASN A 146 -7.72 5.97 -15.83
N LYS A 147 -9.01 5.92 -16.20
CA LYS A 147 -9.66 6.98 -17.00
C LYS A 147 -10.01 8.21 -16.17
N ASN A 148 -10.43 8.03 -14.92
CA ASN A 148 -11.02 9.11 -14.12
C ASN A 148 -10.08 9.69 -13.04
N CYS A 149 -9.27 8.85 -12.39
CA CYS A 149 -8.54 9.19 -11.16
C CYS A 149 -7.05 8.80 -11.21
N LEU A 150 -6.44 8.78 -12.40
CA LEU A 150 -5.08 8.26 -12.63
C LEU A 150 -4.03 8.93 -11.73
N LYS A 151 -4.12 10.25 -11.55
CA LYS A 151 -3.10 11.04 -10.84
C LYS A 151 -3.09 10.72 -9.35
N GLU A 152 -4.28 10.69 -8.74
CA GLU A 152 -4.53 10.37 -7.35
C GLU A 152 -4.18 8.91 -7.08
N PHE A 153 -4.57 8.02 -8.00
CA PHE A 153 -4.27 6.60 -7.94
C PHE A 153 -2.76 6.33 -7.96
N ARG A 154 -2.04 6.96 -8.90
CA ARG A 154 -0.56 6.86 -8.96
C ARG A 154 0.12 7.37 -7.71
N ARG A 155 -0.34 8.49 -7.17
CA ARG A 155 0.19 9.02 -5.90
C ARG A 155 -0.01 8.04 -4.75
N HIS A 156 -1.16 7.39 -4.67
CA HIS A 156 -1.45 6.45 -3.60
C HIS A 156 -0.62 5.16 -3.72
N TRP A 157 -0.64 4.49 -4.86
CA TRP A 157 0.11 3.23 -4.99
C TRP A 157 1.62 3.44 -4.98
N SER A 158 2.15 4.57 -5.48
CA SER A 158 3.58 4.88 -5.38
C SER A 158 4.03 5.03 -3.92
N CYS A 159 3.19 5.63 -3.07
CA CYS A 159 3.44 5.66 -1.62
C CYS A 159 3.43 4.26 -1.00
N LEU A 160 2.51 3.38 -1.41
CA LEU A 160 2.45 2.02 -0.90
C LEU A 160 3.70 1.23 -1.26
N ASP A 161 4.20 1.40 -2.49
CA ASP A 161 5.36 0.68 -2.99
C ASP A 161 6.64 1.04 -2.20
N THR A 162 6.77 2.30 -1.76
CA THR A 162 7.92 2.73 -0.95
C THR A 162 7.80 2.36 0.54
N ASN A 163 6.60 2.08 1.04
CA ASN A 163 6.33 1.89 2.48
C ASN A 163 5.97 0.44 2.85
N ASN A 164 6.58 -0.54 2.17
CA ASN A 164 6.31 -1.96 2.40
C ASN A 164 4.81 -2.30 2.33
N GLN A 165 4.07 -1.60 1.47
CA GLN A 165 2.63 -1.75 1.26
C GLN A 165 1.76 -1.54 2.52
N GLN A 166 2.27 -0.78 3.50
CA GLN A 166 1.53 -0.43 4.72
C GLN A 166 0.54 0.71 4.48
N LEU A 167 -0.76 0.39 4.46
CA LEU A 167 -1.84 1.36 4.19
C LEU A 167 -1.86 2.56 5.14
N TRP A 168 -1.44 2.40 6.40
CA TRP A 168 -1.47 3.49 7.38
C TRP A 168 -0.45 4.60 7.11
N GLN A 169 0.62 4.36 6.35
CA GLN A 169 1.59 5.40 5.99
C GLN A 169 1.09 6.33 4.87
N CYS A 170 0.08 5.89 4.11
CA CYS A 170 -0.37 6.54 2.88
C CYS A 170 -1.78 7.15 2.97
N ARG A 171 -2.35 7.30 4.18
CA ARG A 171 -3.70 7.85 4.41
C ARG A 171 -3.98 9.20 3.73
N PRO A 172 -3.04 10.17 3.69
CA PRO A 172 -3.30 11.44 3.01
C PRO A 172 -3.55 11.25 1.51
N ALA A 173 -2.79 10.37 0.84
CA ALA A 173 -2.98 10.06 -0.58
C ALA A 173 -4.26 9.23 -0.79
N GLU A 174 -4.55 8.30 0.13
CA GLU A 174 -5.75 7.48 0.10
C GLU A 174 -7.04 8.31 0.16
N ARG A 175 -7.11 9.31 1.05
CA ARG A 175 -8.29 10.19 1.17
C ARG A 175 -8.60 10.94 -0.12
N VAL A 176 -7.56 11.41 -0.82
CA VAL A 176 -7.72 12.10 -2.11
C VAL A 176 -8.22 11.14 -3.18
N LEU A 177 -7.69 9.92 -3.23
CA LEU A 177 -8.16 8.87 -4.13
C LEU A 177 -9.62 8.48 -3.85
N ASN A 178 -9.97 8.23 -2.59
CA ASN A 178 -11.32 7.84 -2.17
C ASN A 178 -12.34 8.91 -2.58
N LYS A 179 -11.99 10.19 -2.42
CA LYS A 179 -12.84 11.31 -2.85
C LYS A 179 -13.08 11.28 -4.37
N CYS A 180 -12.03 11.15 -5.18
CA CYS A 180 -12.16 11.10 -6.64
C CYS A 180 -13.03 9.91 -7.10
N VAL A 181 -12.79 8.73 -6.53
CA VAL A 181 -13.52 7.51 -6.89
C VAL A 181 -14.99 7.58 -6.47
N PHE A 182 -15.28 8.17 -5.31
CA PHE A 182 -16.65 8.38 -4.86
C PHE A 182 -17.42 9.36 -5.77
N GLU A 183 -16.79 10.47 -6.15
CA GLU A 183 -17.42 11.49 -7.00
C GLU A 183 -17.67 10.99 -8.43
N THR A 184 -16.75 10.19 -9.00
CA THR A 184 -16.82 9.75 -10.41
C THR A 184 -17.51 8.40 -10.58
N LEU A 185 -17.10 7.39 -9.80
CA LEU A 185 -17.53 5.99 -9.95
C LEU A 185 -18.58 5.57 -8.92
N LYS A 186 -18.87 6.43 -7.92
CA LYS A 186 -19.81 6.16 -6.83
C LYS A 186 -19.49 4.87 -6.06
N LEU A 187 -18.20 4.55 -5.97
CA LEU A 187 -17.70 3.43 -5.17
C LEU A 187 -17.12 3.98 -3.88
N GLU A 188 -17.55 3.40 -2.76
CA GLU A 188 -17.06 3.76 -1.43
C GLU A 188 -16.22 2.61 -0.85
N LYS A 189 -15.18 2.98 -0.11
CA LYS A 189 -14.41 2.06 0.71
C LYS A 189 -15.12 1.84 2.03
N VAL A 190 -15.86 0.73 2.14
CA VAL A 190 -16.49 0.30 3.39
C VAL A 190 -15.73 -0.89 3.96
N ILE A 191 -15.42 -0.86 5.27
CA ILE A 191 -14.89 -2.01 5.98
C ILE A 191 -16.09 -2.75 6.59
N PRO A 192 -16.38 -4.00 6.17
CA PRO A 192 -17.46 -4.79 6.77
C PRO A 192 -17.19 -5.01 8.26
N ASP A 193 -18.26 -5.23 9.02
CA ASP A 193 -18.21 -5.60 10.45
C ASP A 193 -17.54 -4.57 11.39
N THR A 194 -17.48 -3.29 10.99
CA THR A 194 -17.06 -2.21 11.90
C THR A 194 -18.10 -2.10 13.05
N PRO A 195 -17.68 -2.15 14.33
CA PRO A 195 -18.60 -2.02 15.47
C PRO A 195 -19.43 -0.73 15.40
N LYS A 196 -20.72 -0.84 15.72
CA LYS A 196 -21.66 0.30 15.71
C LYS A 196 -21.20 1.34 16.75
N GLY A 197 -20.82 2.53 16.27
CA GLY A 197 -20.35 3.65 17.12
C GLY A 197 -18.84 3.90 17.08
N GLU A 198 -18.06 3.06 16.40
CA GLU A 198 -16.64 3.30 16.19
C GLU A 198 -16.36 3.88 14.80
N VAL A 199 -15.45 4.87 14.75
CA VAL A 199 -14.95 5.41 13.49
C VAL A 199 -13.98 4.41 12.84
N PRO A 200 -14.19 4.02 11.57
CA PRO A 200 -13.27 3.15 10.86
C PRO A 200 -11.83 3.68 10.86
N VAL A 201 -10.85 2.78 10.96
CA VAL A 201 -9.43 3.16 11.11
C VAL A 201 -8.92 4.10 10.01
N HIS A 202 -9.43 3.97 8.79
CA HIS A 202 -9.03 4.80 7.65
C HIS A 202 -9.62 6.23 7.69
N LEU A 203 -10.67 6.46 8.49
CA LEU A 203 -11.32 7.76 8.67
C LEU A 203 -10.85 8.49 9.94
N ARG A 204 -10.17 7.81 10.86
CA ARG A 204 -9.61 8.44 12.08
C ARG A 204 -8.70 9.62 11.73
N GLU A 205 -8.90 10.73 12.43
CA GLU A 205 -8.12 11.96 12.25
C GLU A 205 -6.63 11.74 12.57
N ARG A 206 -6.33 11.07 13.68
CA ARG A 206 -4.97 10.75 14.13
C ARG A 206 -4.72 9.24 14.04
N GLN A 207 -3.58 8.86 13.47
CA GLN A 207 -3.11 7.47 13.41
C GLN A 207 -1.97 7.28 14.43
N ILE A 208 -1.94 6.14 15.10
CA ILE A 208 -0.91 5.83 16.12
C ILE A 208 0.42 5.43 15.48
N TYR A 209 0.36 4.77 14.31
CA TYR A 209 1.51 4.18 13.62
C TYR A 209 1.96 4.97 12.37
N SER A 210 1.27 6.05 12.02
CA SER A 210 1.68 6.93 10.92
C SER A 210 2.71 7.92 11.44
N GLN A 211 3.79 8.10 10.67
CA GLN A 211 4.76 9.19 10.91
C GLN A 211 4.34 10.51 10.22
N ASN A 212 3.26 10.47 9.43
CA ASN A 212 2.68 11.59 8.67
C ASN A 212 1.31 11.99 9.19
#